data_AF-A0A9E4ZHC4-F1
#
_entry.id   AF-A0A9E4ZHC4-F1
#
_cell.length_a   1.000
_cell.length_b   1.000
_cell.length_c   1.000
_cell.angle_alpha   90.00
_cell.angle_beta   90.00
_cell.angle_gamma   90.00
#
_symmetry.space_group_name_H-M   'P 1'
#
loop_
_entity.id
_entity.type
_entity.pdbx_description
1 polymer ?
#
loop_
_entity_poly.entity_id
_entity_poly.type
_entity_poly.pdbx_seq_one_letter_code
_entity_poly.pdbx_strand_id
1 'polypeptide(L)'
;MYETEEIGMPDGLNISIEPSRYIAQPRNNYTSKITINTTPELTFRGAGTEYTLYLQANFEGESRTRGNDWIRVLVEGEETVPGASGFYQPHVTLHNDSITLETGQIEETYCTYHTGGLGIREISYNIYRITGKSNALPMPDEEKLPMPAGLSVNIEPSKFISKNFADYISHVTIKTSPDLPSGEYILNIEVLSNERITKDVSLTVNVI
;
A
#
# COMPACT_ATOMS: atom_id res chain seq x y z
N MET A 1 7.68 -20.97 -19.48
CA MET A 1 7.02 -19.80 -20.09
C MET A 1 5.55 -20.04 -19.84
N TYR A 2 4.90 -19.25 -18.99
CA TYR A 2 3.45 -19.40 -18.78
C TYR A 2 2.75 -18.82 -20.00
N GLU A 3 1.81 -19.56 -20.58
CA GLU A 3 0.91 -19.02 -21.61
C GLU A 3 0.04 -17.95 -20.94
N THR A 4 0.16 -16.71 -21.40
CA THR A 4 -0.73 -15.62 -21.01
C THR A 4 -1.89 -15.61 -21.99
N GLU A 5 -3.09 -15.92 -21.50
CA GLU A 5 -4.33 -15.77 -22.27
C GLU A 5 -4.58 -14.28 -22.51
N GLU A 6 -4.76 -13.89 -23.77
CA GLU A 6 -5.12 -12.51 -24.12
C GLU A 6 -6.59 -12.29 -23.78
N ILE A 7 -6.84 -11.80 -22.56
CA ILE A 7 -8.17 -11.40 -22.14
C ILE A 7 -8.49 -10.10 -22.90
N GLY A 8 -9.59 -10.08 -23.64
CA GLY A 8 -10.04 -8.88 -24.34
C GLY A 8 -10.23 -7.70 -23.38
N MET A 9 -10.05 -6.48 -23.88
CA MET A 9 -10.31 -5.28 -23.08
C MET A 9 -11.78 -5.26 -22.62
N PRO A 10 -12.04 -4.91 -21.35
CA PRO A 10 -13.40 -4.84 -20.85
C PRO A 10 -14.16 -3.72 -21.55
N ASP A 11 -15.45 -3.95 -21.79
CA ASP A 11 -16.33 -2.94 -22.38
C ASP A 11 -16.26 -1.65 -21.55
N GLY A 12 -16.05 -0.52 -22.24
CA GLY A 12 -15.94 0.78 -21.61
C GLY A 12 -14.56 1.16 -21.05
N LEU A 13 -13.52 0.34 -21.23
CA LEU A 13 -12.12 0.75 -21.00
C LEU A 13 -11.37 0.85 -22.32
N ASN A 14 -10.99 2.07 -22.70
CA ASN A 14 -10.24 2.35 -23.92
C ASN A 14 -8.85 2.86 -23.57
N ILE A 15 -7.81 2.26 -24.14
CA ILE A 15 -6.41 2.62 -23.92
C ILE A 15 -5.73 2.90 -25.25
N SER A 16 -4.96 3.99 -25.32
CA SER A 16 -4.08 4.27 -26.45
C SER A 16 -2.69 4.67 -25.98
N ILE A 17 -1.68 4.42 -26.82
CA ILE A 17 -0.28 4.77 -26.58
C ILE A 17 0.25 5.48 -27.82
N GLU A 18 0.72 6.72 -27.65
CA GLU A 18 1.19 7.56 -28.76
C GLU A 18 2.52 8.28 -28.43
N PRO A 19 3.57 8.10 -29.26
CA PRO A 19 3.67 7.10 -30.31
C PRO A 19 3.84 5.69 -29.69
N SER A 20 3.29 4.67 -30.35
CA SER A 20 3.40 3.26 -29.93
C SER A 20 4.68 2.57 -30.44
N ARG A 21 5.49 3.27 -31.24
CA ARG A 21 6.73 2.76 -31.82
C ARG A 21 7.76 3.87 -31.95
N TYR A 22 9.03 3.50 -31.75
CA TYR A 22 10.18 4.35 -32.00
C TYR A 22 11.21 3.62 -32.86
N ILE A 23 12.01 4.39 -33.59
CA ILE A 23 13.33 3.95 -34.03
C ILE A 23 14.31 4.39 -32.94
N ALA A 24 14.66 3.45 -32.07
CA ALA A 24 15.50 3.72 -30.90
C ALA A 24 16.99 3.82 -31.29
N GLN A 25 17.69 4.79 -30.71
CA GLN A 25 19.13 4.98 -30.81
C GLN A 25 19.74 4.98 -29.41
N PRO A 26 20.99 4.51 -29.25
CA PRO A 26 21.66 4.50 -27.96
C PRO A 26 21.69 5.89 -27.30
N ARG A 27 21.47 5.95 -25.99
CA ARG A 27 21.54 7.15 -25.13
C ARG A 27 20.48 8.23 -25.40
N ASN A 28 19.42 7.90 -26.12
CA ASN A 28 18.27 8.78 -26.28
C ASN A 28 17.11 8.35 -25.37
N ASN A 29 16.31 9.33 -24.94
CA ASN A 29 15.09 9.10 -24.19
C ASN A 29 13.88 9.23 -25.12
N TYR A 30 12.93 8.30 -24.98
CA TYR A 30 11.71 8.23 -25.77
C TYR A 30 10.51 8.24 -24.82
N THR A 31 9.53 9.09 -25.11
CA THR A 31 8.38 9.32 -24.21
C THR A 31 7.09 9.11 -24.96
N SER A 32 6.35 8.05 -24.60
CA SER A 32 5.00 7.81 -25.09
C SER A 32 3.98 8.39 -24.12
N LYS A 33 2.93 8.99 -24.67
CA LYS A 33 1.73 9.33 -23.92
C LYS A 33 0.80 8.13 -23.91
N ILE A 34 0.41 7.70 -22.71
CA ILE A 34 -0.64 6.69 -22.53
C ILE A 34 -1.92 7.43 -22.17
N THR A 35 -2.99 7.18 -22.91
CA THR A 35 -4.31 7.76 -22.67
C THR A 35 -5.27 6.65 -22.29
N ILE A 36 -5.99 6.83 -21.18
CA ILE A 36 -6.95 5.87 -20.65
C ILE A 36 -8.29 6.60 -20.55
N ASN A 37 -9.30 6.11 -21.26
CA ASN A 37 -10.65 6.62 -21.24
C ASN A 37 -11.57 5.54 -20.70
N THR A 38 -12.36 5.88 -19.69
CA THR A 38 -13.40 5.02 -19.14
C THR A 38 -14.77 5.54 -19.55
N THR A 39 -15.74 4.64 -19.74
CA THR A 39 -17.14 4.98 -19.99
C THR A 39 -18.03 4.39 -18.88
N PRO A 40 -19.27 4.89 -18.69
CA PRO A 40 -20.19 4.36 -17.68
C PRO A 40 -20.54 2.87 -17.83
N GLU A 41 -20.35 2.30 -19.03
CA GLU A 41 -20.54 0.86 -19.30
C GLU A 41 -19.46 -0.03 -18.67
N LEU A 42 -18.35 0.57 -18.21
CA LEU A 42 -17.26 -0.15 -17.56
C LEU A 42 -17.75 -0.72 -16.23
N THR A 43 -17.98 -2.03 -16.21
CA THR A 43 -18.52 -2.73 -15.05
C THR A 43 -17.61 -2.55 -13.84
N PHE A 44 -18.16 -2.25 -12.67
CA PHE A 44 -17.42 -2.32 -11.42
C PHE A 44 -18.27 -3.03 -10.35
N ARG A 45 -17.61 -3.65 -9.37
CA ARG A 45 -18.23 -4.35 -8.24
C ARG A 45 -17.96 -3.61 -6.94
N GLY A 46 -19.02 -3.26 -6.21
CA GLY A 46 -18.91 -2.72 -4.85
C GLY A 46 -18.14 -1.39 -4.78
N ALA A 47 -17.18 -1.30 -3.85
CA ALA A 47 -16.39 -0.09 -3.57
C ALA A 47 -15.38 0.28 -4.68
N GLY A 48 -15.20 -0.56 -5.69
CA GLY A 48 -14.37 -0.26 -6.86
C GLY A 48 -13.88 -1.52 -7.57
N THR A 49 -13.38 -1.38 -8.79
CA THR A 49 -12.79 -2.49 -9.56
C THR A 49 -11.44 -2.06 -10.14
N GLU A 50 -10.43 -2.90 -9.91
CA GLU A 50 -9.08 -2.70 -10.43
C GLU A 50 -8.91 -3.45 -11.76
N TYR A 51 -8.49 -2.72 -12.78
CA TYR A 51 -8.06 -3.26 -14.06
C TYR A 51 -6.54 -3.17 -14.16
N THR A 52 -5.86 -4.32 -14.13
CA THR A 52 -4.41 -4.39 -14.32
C THR A 52 -4.08 -4.60 -15.79
N LEU A 53 -3.43 -3.61 -16.39
CA LEU A 53 -2.98 -3.60 -17.77
C LEU A 53 -1.48 -3.87 -17.82
N TYR A 54 -1.07 -4.77 -18.68
CA TYR A 54 0.34 -5.08 -18.88
C TYR A 54 0.93 -4.20 -19.98
N LEU A 55 1.96 -3.43 -19.65
CA LEU A 55 2.72 -2.62 -20.60
C LEU A 55 3.99 -3.38 -21.00
N GLN A 56 4.11 -3.65 -22.30
CA GLN A 56 5.28 -4.33 -22.85
C GLN A 56 5.95 -3.47 -23.93
N ALA A 57 7.21 -3.13 -23.69
CA ALA A 57 8.11 -2.58 -24.70
C ALA A 57 8.87 -3.73 -25.37
N ASN A 58 8.54 -3.97 -26.64
CA ASN A 58 9.19 -4.98 -27.47
C ASN A 58 10.30 -4.34 -28.31
N PHE A 59 11.49 -4.93 -28.26
CA PHE A 59 12.66 -4.47 -29.01
C PHE A 59 12.86 -5.37 -30.23
N GLU A 60 12.85 -4.77 -31.43
CA GLU A 60 13.07 -5.51 -32.68
C GLU A 60 14.47 -6.16 -32.67
N GLY A 61 14.55 -7.44 -33.05
CA GLY A 61 15.80 -8.20 -33.11
C GLY A 61 16.24 -8.85 -31.79
N GLU A 62 15.63 -8.52 -30.65
CA GLU A 62 15.92 -9.14 -29.36
C GLU A 62 14.70 -9.84 -28.77
N SER A 63 14.67 -11.18 -28.81
CA SER A 63 13.55 -11.97 -28.28
C SER A 63 13.46 -12.01 -26.75
N ARG A 64 14.50 -11.56 -26.04
CA ARG A 64 14.66 -11.74 -24.58
C ARG A 64 14.73 -10.46 -23.77
N THR A 65 14.90 -9.30 -24.42
CA THR A 65 14.96 -8.02 -23.72
C THR A 65 13.58 -7.38 -23.85
N ARG A 66 12.78 -7.50 -22.80
CA ARG A 66 11.46 -6.87 -22.71
C ARG A 66 11.47 -5.86 -21.58
N GLY A 67 11.09 -4.62 -21.88
CA GLY A 67 10.75 -3.65 -20.84
C GLY A 67 9.32 -3.93 -20.43
N ASN A 68 9.11 -4.45 -19.22
CA ASN A 68 7.79 -4.79 -18.71
C ASN A 68 7.42 -3.83 -17.60
N ASP A 69 6.20 -3.33 -17.65
CA ASP A 69 5.60 -2.57 -16.55
C ASP A 69 4.10 -2.89 -16.47
N TRP A 70 3.45 -2.40 -15.42
CA TRP A 70 2.02 -2.58 -15.20
C TRP A 70 1.36 -1.23 -14.99
N ILE A 71 0.19 -1.05 -15.58
CA ILE A 71 -0.68 0.10 -15.36
C ILE A 71 -1.93 -0.41 -14.69
N ARG A 72 -2.24 0.08 -13.50
CA ARG A 72 -3.47 -0.27 -12.80
C ARG A 72 -4.47 0.88 -12.91
N VAL A 73 -5.67 0.57 -13.35
CA VAL A 73 -6.78 1.52 -13.49
C VAL A 73 -7.84 1.15 -12.46
N LEU A 74 -8.03 2.00 -11.45
CA LEU A 74 -9.06 1.81 -10.44
C LEU A 74 -10.32 2.59 -10.83
N VAL A 75 -11.45 1.89 -10.87
CA VAL A 75 -12.77 2.47 -11.15
C VAL A 75 -13.60 2.34 -9.87
N GLU A 76 -13.79 3.45 -9.16
CA GLU A 76 -14.62 3.53 -7.94
C GLU A 76 -16.00 4.12 -8.26
N GLY A 77 -17.04 3.65 -7.58
CA GLY A 77 -18.41 4.16 -7.75
C GLY A 77 -18.60 5.56 -7.17
N GLU A 78 -19.45 6.37 -7.84
CA GLU A 78 -20.03 7.70 -7.52
C GLU A 78 -19.16 8.82 -6.91
N GLU A 79 -17.94 8.59 -6.42
CA GLU A 79 -17.10 9.62 -5.77
C GLU A 79 -15.80 9.96 -6.53
N THR A 80 -15.68 9.62 -7.81
CA THR A 80 -14.56 10.12 -8.62
C THR A 80 -14.80 11.57 -9.03
N VAL A 81 -14.19 12.51 -8.31
CA VAL A 81 -14.09 13.92 -8.72
C VAL A 81 -13.31 13.99 -10.05
N PRO A 82 -13.84 14.64 -11.10
CA PRO A 82 -13.13 14.78 -12.37
C PRO A 82 -11.74 15.39 -12.17
N GLY A 83 -10.69 14.67 -12.57
CA GLY A 83 -9.30 15.09 -12.44
C GLY A 83 -8.49 14.40 -11.34
N ALA A 84 -9.11 13.57 -10.49
CA ALA A 84 -8.38 12.67 -9.61
C ALA A 84 -7.90 11.44 -10.40
N SER A 85 -6.60 11.32 -10.65
CA SER A 85 -6.03 10.07 -11.15
C SER A 85 -6.08 9.03 -10.03
N GLY A 86 -6.97 8.04 -10.16
CA GLY A 86 -7.09 6.88 -9.26
C GLY A 86 -5.92 5.90 -9.38
N PHE A 87 -4.68 6.39 -9.32
CA PHE A 87 -3.54 5.52 -9.09
C PHE A 87 -3.72 4.85 -7.73
N TYR A 88 -3.45 3.54 -7.67
CA TYR A 88 -3.50 2.75 -6.44
C TYR A 88 -2.94 3.58 -5.29
N GLN A 89 -3.77 3.87 -4.29
CA GLN A 89 -3.29 4.61 -3.12
C GLN A 89 -2.52 3.63 -2.24
N PRO A 90 -1.44 4.09 -1.58
CA PRO A 90 -0.81 3.26 -0.59
C PRO A 90 -1.81 2.91 0.51
N HIS A 91 -1.73 1.69 1.03
CA HIS A 91 -2.48 1.27 2.19
C HIS A 91 -1.64 0.32 3.04
N VAL A 92 -2.05 0.11 4.27
CA VAL A 92 -1.35 -0.72 5.23
C VAL A 92 -2.32 -1.77 5.76
N THR A 93 -1.84 -3.00 5.94
CA THR A 93 -2.61 -4.12 6.46
C THR A 93 -1.85 -4.80 7.59
N LEU A 94 -2.59 -5.31 8.57
CA LEU A 94 -2.05 -6.19 9.61
C LEU A 94 -2.48 -7.62 9.33
N HIS A 95 -1.58 -8.57 9.54
CA HIS A 95 -1.92 -10.00 9.43
C HIS A 95 -2.83 -10.42 10.59
N ASN A 96 -2.62 -9.84 11.77
CA ASN A 96 -3.52 -9.92 12.92
C ASN A 96 -3.73 -8.51 13.45
N ASP A 97 -4.99 -8.06 13.50
CA ASP A 97 -5.41 -6.79 14.08
C ASP A 97 -5.71 -6.90 15.59
N SER A 98 -5.75 -8.11 16.14
CA SER A 98 -5.88 -8.38 17.56
C SER A 98 -4.98 -9.54 18.01
N ILE A 99 -4.29 -9.34 19.13
CA ILE A 99 -3.37 -10.33 19.73
C ILE A 99 -3.69 -10.42 21.22
N THR A 100 -3.69 -11.64 21.75
CA THR A 100 -3.88 -11.92 23.17
C THR A 100 -2.65 -12.61 23.73
N LEU A 101 -2.09 -12.10 24.83
CA LEU A 101 -0.91 -12.68 25.48
C LEU A 101 -0.96 -12.51 27.00
N GLU A 102 -0.34 -13.44 27.72
CA GLU A 102 -0.18 -13.35 29.18
C GLU A 102 0.91 -12.33 29.55
N THR A 103 0.95 -11.92 30.82
CA THR A 103 2.03 -11.07 31.32
C THR A 103 3.39 -11.78 31.25
N GLY A 104 4.42 -11.09 30.74
CA GLY A 104 5.75 -11.65 30.54
C GLY A 104 5.95 -12.40 29.20
N GLN A 105 4.93 -12.47 28.34
CA GLN A 105 5.00 -13.15 27.05
C GLN A 105 5.49 -12.24 25.92
N ILE A 106 5.88 -12.89 24.83
CA ILE A 106 6.29 -12.27 23.58
C ILE A 106 5.45 -12.88 22.46
N GLU A 107 4.83 -12.03 21.66
CA GLU A 107 4.06 -12.43 20.49
C GLU A 107 4.49 -11.64 19.25
N GLU A 108 4.20 -12.20 18.07
CA GLU A 108 4.66 -11.68 16.79
C GLU A 108 3.51 -11.59 15.78
N THR A 109 3.55 -10.55 14.93
CA THR A 109 2.67 -10.40 13.77
C THR A 109 3.40 -9.68 12.65
N TYR A 110 2.71 -9.43 11.55
CA TYR A 110 3.26 -8.74 10.39
C TYR A 110 2.39 -7.57 9.98
N CYS A 111 3.06 -6.50 9.59
CA CYS A 111 2.48 -5.30 9.00
C CYS A 111 2.95 -5.24 7.54
N THR A 112 2.00 -5.18 6.59
CA THR A 112 2.31 -5.06 5.16
C THR A 112 1.95 -3.67 4.68
N TYR A 113 2.95 -2.94 4.17
CA TYR A 113 2.73 -1.68 3.47
C TYR A 113 2.71 -1.92 1.97
N HIS A 114 1.58 -1.61 1.36
CA HIS A 114 1.35 -1.73 -0.07
C HIS A 114 1.55 -0.35 -0.70
N THR A 115 2.49 -0.24 -1.63
CA THR A 115 2.76 1.04 -2.28
C THR A 115 1.88 1.31 -3.48
N GLY A 116 1.49 2.58 -3.60
CA GLY A 116 0.84 3.13 -4.77
C GLY A 116 1.78 3.60 -5.87
N GLY A 117 1.20 4.28 -6.85
CA GLY A 117 1.93 4.97 -7.93
C GLY A 117 2.55 6.31 -7.51
N LEU A 118 3.10 6.43 -6.29
CA LEU A 118 3.52 7.71 -5.72
C LEU A 118 5.01 8.06 -5.90
N GLY A 119 5.77 7.23 -6.60
CA GLY A 119 7.21 7.34 -6.77
C GLY A 119 8.01 6.61 -5.67
N ILE A 120 9.34 6.61 -5.82
CA ILE A 120 10.25 6.07 -4.80
C ILE A 120 10.18 6.98 -3.56
N ARG A 121 9.96 6.38 -2.39
CA ARG A 121 9.78 7.11 -1.12
C ARG A 121 10.44 6.42 0.04
N GLU A 122 10.89 7.20 1.00
CA GLU A 122 11.29 6.70 2.30
C GLU A 122 10.06 6.48 3.17
N ILE A 123 9.92 5.29 3.72
CA ILE A 123 8.82 4.89 4.60
C ILE A 123 9.39 4.66 6.00
N SER A 124 8.69 5.15 7.02
CA SER A 124 8.95 4.81 8.41
C SER A 124 7.64 4.66 9.19
N TYR A 125 7.71 4.07 10.38
CA TYR A 125 6.56 3.86 11.25
C TYR A 125 6.69 4.61 12.57
N ASN A 126 5.58 5.15 13.06
CA ASN A 126 5.41 5.56 14.46
C ASN A 126 4.38 4.66 15.11
N ILE A 127 4.62 4.27 16.36
CA ILE A 127 3.70 3.44 17.14
C ILE A 127 3.40 4.15 18.46
N TYR A 128 2.13 4.31 18.78
CA TYR A 128 1.68 4.87 20.05
C TYR A 128 0.32 4.30 20.45
N ARG A 129 -0.04 4.47 21.72
CA ARG A 129 -1.32 3.99 22.26
C ARG A 129 -2.40 5.04 22.08
N ILE A 130 -3.66 4.63 21.93
CA ILE A 130 -4.81 5.51 21.74
C ILE A 130 -5.98 5.12 22.64
N THR A 131 -6.90 6.06 22.89
CA THR A 131 -8.09 5.85 23.75
C THR A 131 -9.23 5.11 23.04
N GLY A 132 -9.19 4.98 21.71
CA GLY A 132 -10.29 4.47 20.90
C GLY A 132 -9.88 4.22 19.45
N LYS A 133 -10.75 4.53 18.48
CA LYS A 133 -10.42 4.44 17.05
C LYS A 133 -9.76 5.73 16.56
N SER A 134 -8.92 5.61 15.53
CA SER A 134 -8.39 6.77 14.79
C SER A 134 -9.54 7.50 14.10
N ASN A 135 -9.84 8.72 14.55
CA ASN A 135 -10.94 9.53 14.02
C ASN A 135 -10.47 10.64 13.08
N ALA A 136 -9.15 10.91 13.04
CA ALA A 136 -8.54 11.94 12.20
C ALA A 136 -7.05 11.63 11.93
N LEU A 137 -6.58 12.02 10.74
CA LEU A 137 -5.16 11.98 10.36
C LEU A 137 -4.65 13.39 10.02
N PRO A 138 -3.55 13.87 10.63
CA PRO A 138 -2.79 13.24 11.72
C PRO A 138 -3.61 13.19 13.02
N MET A 139 -3.31 12.21 13.88
CA MET A 139 -4.03 12.12 15.16
C MET A 139 -3.66 13.28 16.09
N PRO A 140 -4.64 13.93 16.74
CA PRO A 140 -4.38 14.96 17.74
C PRO A 140 -3.53 14.42 18.89
N ASP A 141 -2.59 15.23 19.39
CA ASP A 141 -1.68 14.78 20.46
C ASP A 141 -2.42 14.46 21.77
N GLU A 142 -3.60 15.03 22.00
CA GLU A 142 -4.47 14.74 23.15
C GLU A 142 -5.04 13.31 23.13
N GLU A 143 -5.15 12.69 21.94
CA GLU A 143 -5.62 11.32 21.78
C GLU A 143 -4.47 10.29 21.88
N LYS A 144 -3.21 10.76 21.77
CA LYS A 144 -2.01 9.93 21.87
C LYS A 144 -1.66 9.68 23.34
N LEU A 145 -1.82 8.43 23.77
CA LEU A 145 -1.41 7.98 25.08
C LEU A 145 0.05 7.50 25.05
N PRO A 146 0.81 7.74 26.13
CA PRO A 146 2.12 7.12 26.27
C PRO A 146 1.97 5.60 26.34
N MET A 147 2.97 4.87 25.82
CA MET A 147 3.06 3.42 25.99
C MET A 147 3.19 3.12 27.50
N PRO A 148 2.37 2.21 28.06
CA PRO A 148 2.46 1.89 29.49
C PRO A 148 3.77 1.18 29.79
N ALA A 149 4.28 1.39 31.01
CA ALA A 149 5.43 0.62 31.49
C ALA A 149 5.08 -0.88 31.44
N GLY A 150 5.99 -1.67 30.87
CA GLY A 150 5.79 -3.11 30.71
C GLY A 150 5.21 -3.54 29.35
N LEU A 151 4.75 -2.62 28.50
CA LEU A 151 4.40 -2.94 27.11
C LEU A 151 5.47 -2.38 26.17
N SER A 152 6.06 -3.25 25.37
CA SER A 152 7.03 -2.89 24.33
C SER A 152 6.55 -3.42 22.99
N VAL A 153 6.57 -2.57 21.97
CA VAL A 153 6.27 -2.95 20.60
C VAL A 153 7.39 -2.45 19.70
N ASN A 154 7.90 -3.34 18.85
CA ASN A 154 8.93 -3.05 17.86
C ASN A 154 8.45 -3.46 16.47
N ILE A 155 8.90 -2.75 15.43
CA ILE A 155 8.59 -3.06 14.04
C ILE A 155 9.87 -3.04 13.20
N GLU A 156 10.14 -4.12 12.46
CA GLU A 156 11.36 -4.29 11.68
C GLU A 156 11.08 -4.81 10.25
N PRO A 157 11.56 -4.13 9.19
CA PRO A 157 12.26 -2.85 9.23
C PRO A 157 11.33 -1.71 9.69
N SER A 158 11.84 -0.84 10.56
CA SER A 158 11.14 0.38 11.02
C SER A 158 11.24 1.53 10.00
N LYS A 159 12.19 1.42 9.06
CA LYS A 159 12.48 2.42 8.04
C LYS A 159 13.05 1.76 6.78
N PHE A 160 12.55 2.10 5.60
CA PHE A 160 13.02 1.53 4.33
C PHE A 160 12.69 2.42 3.12
N ILE A 161 13.34 2.13 1.98
CA ILE A 161 13.01 2.77 0.70
C ILE A 161 12.01 1.90 -0.06
N SER A 162 10.87 2.51 -0.39
CA SER A 162 9.78 1.89 -1.12
C SER A 162 9.80 2.28 -2.60
N LYS A 163 9.40 1.35 -3.46
CA LYS A 163 9.20 1.51 -4.91
C LYS A 163 7.70 1.45 -5.20
N ASN A 164 7.29 1.91 -6.38
CA ASN A 164 5.89 1.81 -6.81
C ASN A 164 5.41 0.36 -6.90
N PHE A 165 4.13 0.15 -6.57
CA PHE A 165 3.39 -1.10 -6.78
C PHE A 165 4.08 -2.35 -6.22
N ALA A 166 4.60 -2.24 -5.00
CA ALA A 166 5.32 -3.28 -4.29
C ALA A 166 4.82 -3.41 -2.85
N ASP A 167 4.98 -4.62 -2.31
CA ASP A 167 4.61 -4.95 -0.94
C ASP A 167 5.86 -5.02 -0.06
N TYR A 168 5.78 -4.36 1.09
CA TYR A 168 6.84 -4.33 2.09
C TYR A 168 6.30 -4.90 3.38
N ILE A 169 6.89 -6.01 3.83
CA ILE A 169 6.48 -6.70 5.05
C ILE A 169 7.44 -6.32 6.17
N SER A 170 6.90 -5.77 7.25
CA SER A 170 7.60 -5.53 8.50
C SER A 170 7.08 -6.47 9.58
N HIS A 171 8.01 -7.09 10.31
CA HIS A 171 7.75 -7.92 11.46
C HIS A 171 7.48 -7.05 12.68
N VAL A 172 6.40 -7.35 13.40
CA VAL A 172 5.99 -6.63 14.61
C VAL A 172 6.16 -7.57 15.80
N THR A 173 6.98 -7.19 16.77
CA THR A 173 7.19 -7.93 18.01
C THR A 173 6.54 -7.18 19.17
N ILE A 174 5.72 -7.87 19.95
CA ILE A 174 5.04 -7.32 21.14
C ILE A 174 5.55 -8.08 22.36
N LYS A 175 5.95 -7.35 23.40
CA LYS A 175 6.47 -7.91 24.65
C LYS A 175 5.74 -7.29 25.82
N THR A 176 5.27 -8.13 26.73
CA THR A 176 4.69 -7.71 28.01
C THR A 176 5.66 -8.03 29.15
N SER A 177 5.66 -7.20 30.20
CA SER A 177 6.31 -7.53 31.46
C SER A 177 5.32 -8.20 32.43
N PRO A 178 5.80 -8.91 33.45
CA PRO A 178 4.95 -9.49 34.49
C PRO A 178 4.08 -8.46 35.24
N ASP A 179 4.54 -7.21 35.32
CA ASP A 179 3.87 -6.13 36.06
C ASP A 179 2.87 -5.33 35.23
N LEU A 180 2.73 -5.63 33.92
CA LEU A 180 1.77 -4.96 33.06
C LEU A 180 0.35 -5.37 33.49
N PRO A 181 -0.55 -4.41 33.84
CA PRO A 181 -1.91 -4.76 34.21
C PRO A 181 -2.65 -5.49 33.07
N SER A 182 -3.47 -6.48 33.41
CA SER A 182 -4.37 -7.10 32.45
C SER A 182 -5.35 -6.04 31.89
N GLY A 183 -5.67 -6.13 30.61
CA GLY A 183 -6.54 -5.17 29.94
C GLY A 183 -6.34 -5.11 28.43
N GLU A 184 -7.16 -4.28 27.80
CA GLU A 184 -7.10 -3.99 26.37
C GLU A 184 -6.24 -2.74 26.13
N TYR A 185 -5.27 -2.86 25.21
CA TYR A 185 -4.40 -1.79 24.76
C TYR A 185 -4.55 -1.60 23.25
N ILE A 186 -5.13 -0.48 22.82
CA ILE A 186 -5.27 -0.15 21.41
C ILE A 186 -4.06 0.68 20.97
N LEU A 187 -3.33 0.17 19.98
CA LEU A 187 -2.15 0.80 19.39
C LEU A 187 -2.48 1.30 17.99
N ASN A 188 -1.97 2.47 17.64
CA ASN A 188 -1.98 2.97 16.26
C ASN A 188 -0.58 2.86 15.67
N ILE A 189 -0.49 2.32 14.46
CA ILE A 189 0.73 2.29 13.66
C ILE A 189 0.56 3.32 12.53
N GLU A 190 1.18 4.47 12.67
CA GLU A 190 1.21 5.52 11.64
C GLU A 190 2.33 5.25 10.63
N VAL A 191 1.99 5.36 9.35
CA VAL A 191 2.94 5.25 8.24
C VAL A 191 3.33 6.63 7.75
N LEU A 192 4.61 6.95 7.86
CA LEU A 192 5.20 8.18 7.38
C LEU A 192 5.87 7.92 6.03
N SER A 193 5.45 8.65 4.99
CA SER A 193 6.15 8.70 3.71
C SER A 193 6.84 10.05 3.59
N ASN A 194 8.17 10.06 3.51
CA ASN A 194 8.99 11.28 3.55
C ASN A 194 8.54 12.21 4.69
N GLU A 195 8.43 11.65 5.91
CA GLU A 195 8.05 12.36 7.15
C GLU A 195 6.60 12.90 7.19
N ARG A 196 5.77 12.60 6.19
CA ARG A 196 4.34 12.95 6.19
C ARG A 196 3.50 11.72 6.49
N ILE A 197 2.57 11.84 7.42
CA ILE A 197 1.60 10.78 7.71
C ILE A 197 0.75 10.56 6.47
N THR A 198 0.65 9.31 6.03
CA THR A 198 -0.09 8.94 4.82
C THR A 198 -1.21 7.95 5.09
N LYS A 199 -1.00 7.04 6.05
CA LYS A 199 -1.93 5.98 6.43
C LYS A 199 -1.69 5.58 7.87
N ASP A 200 -2.65 4.90 8.47
CA ASP A 200 -2.52 4.24 9.75
C ASP A 200 -3.30 2.92 9.78
N VAL A 201 -3.01 2.12 10.81
CA VAL A 201 -3.76 0.92 11.14
C VAL A 201 -3.75 0.70 12.65
N SER A 202 -4.86 0.21 13.19
CA SER A 202 -4.99 -0.07 14.62
C SER A 202 -4.71 -1.54 14.92
N LEU A 203 -4.00 -1.80 16.02
CA LEU A 203 -3.68 -3.11 16.56
C LEU A 203 -4.18 -3.18 18.01
N THR A 204 -5.00 -4.17 18.33
CA THR A 204 -5.47 -4.42 19.69
C THR A 204 -4.61 -5.47 20.39
N VAL A 205 -4.05 -5.12 21.54
CA VAL A 205 -3.27 -6.01 22.40
C VAL A 205 -4.06 -6.29 23.68
N ASN A 206 -4.50 -7.53 23.86
CA ASN A 206 -5.20 -8.01 25.04
C ASN A 206 -4.21 -8.69 25.98
N VAL A 207 -4.07 -8.17 27.20
CA VAL A 207 -3.23 -8.76 28.23
C VAL A 207 -4.12 -9.49 29.22
N ILE A 208 -3.90 -10.80 29.39
CA ILE A 208 -4.64 -11.66 30.32
C ILE A 208 -3.81 -12.04 31.54
#